data_AF-A0A2M9HIR0-F1
#
_entry.id   AF-A0A2M9HIR0-F1
#
_cell.length_a   1.000
_cell.length_b   1.000
_cell.length_c   1.000
_cell.angle_alpha   90.00
_cell.angle_beta   90.00
_cell.angle_gamma   90.00
#
_symmetry.space_group_name_H-M   'P 1'
#
loop_
_entity.id
_entity.type
_entity.pdbx_description
1 polymer ?
#
loop_
_entity_poly.entity_id
_entity_poly.type
_entity_poly.pdbx_seq_one_letter_code
_entity_poly.pdbx_strand_id
1 'polypeptide(L)'
;MTAVAKAQDETAGSVAGAAANAADKTVTLDVPQGWYLVTDTTTDKDGKTVSGGASAIVATIVDNNTNYEFPVVNTDLTQKNPSDPNGGLILVTGQVNAKHADNNVPTKTSDKDDQGTVGYGDTVNYTISEQIADTRNYDADHPLSLYIKDVASKGLAVPASANDFTVFYDANNNGKLDGNETRLTADTDYVLYSQTGGQTKGTTTVIKVNNVAGKDGQTLVVRYTATVTEDAAFDGVTNTVSVGNDNQNWVDGTPNKLNTTEVKFQKIGVDSDVLGLNGAQFVLSTKDGVTGNGQAMNYYKWFDKVNDWETTGHWGFVTKDQATRFDSKTLTNADGNLTKGVVSFQGLPAGTYTVEEVVAPNGYSSQFLPTFEVTINKDGSATFSKDKLGLVTPSTDPNKLTTVKNVKSITQLPLTGAAGTALFVVIAALLAGAGVTVFAKSHSTKHALEA
;
A
#
# COMPACT_ATOMS: atom_id res chain seq x y z
N MET A 1 -17.52 15.96 18.13
CA MET A 1 -18.87 16.19 17.58
C MET A 1 -19.67 16.99 18.59
N THR A 2 -20.27 18.10 18.15
CA THR A 2 -21.19 18.90 18.96
C THR A 2 -22.57 18.66 18.39
N ALA A 3 -23.41 17.87 19.06
CA ALA A 3 -24.80 17.69 18.64
C ALA A 3 -25.55 19.00 18.88
N VAL A 4 -26.23 19.52 17.86
CA VAL A 4 -27.03 20.75 17.95
C VAL A 4 -28.48 20.40 17.64
N ALA A 5 -29.37 20.56 18.62
CA ALA A 5 -30.80 20.41 18.43
C ALA A 5 -31.41 21.78 18.11
N LYS A 6 -32.26 21.83 17.09
CA LYS A 6 -33.09 23.00 16.77
C LYS A 6 -34.56 22.62 16.93
N ALA A 7 -35.34 23.52 17.52
CA ALA A 7 -36.78 23.41 17.64
C ALA A 7 -37.44 24.54 16.84
N GLN A 8 -38.39 24.19 15.98
CA GLN A 8 -39.14 25.15 15.18
C GLN A 8 -40.64 25.02 15.50
N ASP A 9 -41.27 26.15 15.83
CA ASP A 9 -42.73 26.31 15.99
C ASP A 9 -43.27 26.94 14.69
N GLU A 10 -44.37 26.41 14.14
CA GLU A 10 -44.98 26.94 12.92
C GLU A 10 -45.76 28.24 13.13
N THR A 11 -46.01 28.65 14.37
CA THR A 11 -46.76 29.87 14.71
C THR A 11 -45.93 30.99 15.34
N ALA A 12 -44.72 30.70 15.81
CA ALA A 12 -43.76 31.67 16.32
C ALA A 12 -42.35 31.37 15.76
N GLY A 13 -41.69 32.38 15.21
CA GLY A 13 -40.38 32.23 14.55
C GLY A 13 -39.32 31.46 15.36
N SER A 14 -38.34 30.91 14.65
CA SER A 14 -37.29 29.99 15.14
C SER A 14 -36.80 30.28 16.56
N VAL A 15 -36.89 29.30 17.46
CA VAL A 15 -36.28 29.38 18.80
C VAL A 15 -34.80 28.97 18.71
N ALA A 16 -33.93 29.65 19.47
CA ALA A 16 -32.48 29.52 19.39
C ALA A 16 -31.99 28.07 19.60
N GLY A 17 -31.07 27.61 18.74
CA GLY A 17 -30.45 26.29 18.86
C GLY A 17 -29.54 26.19 20.08
N ALA A 18 -29.53 25.04 20.75
CA ALA A 18 -28.60 24.73 21.83
C ALA A 18 -27.64 23.62 21.39
N ALA A 19 -26.36 23.78 21.76
CA ALA A 19 -25.31 22.80 21.50
C ALA A 19 -25.06 21.93 22.74
N ALA A 20 -25.00 20.61 22.58
CA ALA A 20 -24.59 19.72 23.66
C ALA A 20 -23.15 20.02 24.09
N ASN A 21 -22.89 20.08 25.39
CA ASN A 21 -21.54 19.97 25.91
C ASN A 21 -21.07 18.50 25.70
N ALA A 22 -19.83 18.31 25.24
CA ALA A 22 -19.33 17.00 24.80
C ALA A 22 -19.32 15.90 25.88
N ALA A 23 -19.51 16.27 27.16
CA ALA A 23 -19.54 15.35 28.30
C ALA A 23 -20.90 14.69 28.55
N ASP A 24 -22.03 15.35 28.26
CA ASP A 24 -23.32 14.98 28.85
C ASP A 24 -24.32 14.31 27.89
N LYS A 25 -23.99 14.16 26.60
CA LYS A 25 -24.81 13.49 25.56
C LYS A 25 -26.29 13.93 25.48
N THR A 26 -26.65 15.05 26.11
CA THR A 26 -28.02 15.53 26.28
C THR A 26 -28.10 16.99 25.85
N VAL A 27 -29.11 17.36 25.06
CA VAL A 27 -29.43 18.75 24.73
C VAL A 27 -30.74 19.12 25.42
N THR A 28 -30.71 20.15 26.26
CA THR A 28 -31.90 20.71 26.88
C THR A 28 -32.30 21.99 26.13
N LEU A 29 -33.55 22.06 25.68
CA LEU A 29 -34.12 23.23 25.02
C LEU A 29 -35.19 23.85 25.94
N ASP A 30 -35.02 25.12 26.28
CA ASP A 30 -36.04 25.91 26.98
C ASP A 30 -36.89 26.62 25.94
N VAL A 31 -38.09 26.09 25.71
CA VAL A 31 -39.01 26.53 24.65
C VAL A 31 -40.39 26.81 25.24
N PRO A 32 -41.16 27.77 24.68
CA PRO A 32 -42.56 27.96 25.04
C PRO A 32 -43.39 26.68 24.92
N GLN A 33 -44.60 26.70 25.47
CA GLN A 33 -45.47 25.53 25.34
C GLN A 33 -45.91 25.37 23.86
N GLY A 34 -45.64 24.21 23.26
CA GLY A 34 -45.94 23.96 21.85
C GLY A 34 -45.55 22.57 21.36
N TRP A 35 -45.83 22.32 20.08
CA TRP A 35 -45.32 21.19 19.32
C TRP A 35 -44.08 21.63 18.54
N TYR A 36 -43.02 20.84 18.62
CA TYR A 36 -41.74 21.16 18.03
C TYR A 36 -41.26 20.02 17.14
N LEU A 37 -40.81 20.36 15.93
CA LEU A 37 -39.95 19.48 15.15
C LEU A 37 -38.52 19.62 15.68
N VAL A 38 -37.97 18.53 16.19
CA VAL A 38 -36.58 18.41 16.62
C VAL A 38 -35.80 17.71 15.52
N THR A 39 -34.87 18.45 14.91
CA THR A 39 -33.95 17.91 13.91
C THR A 39 -32.56 17.75 14.52
N ASP A 40 -31.97 16.56 14.37
CA ASP A 40 -30.54 16.37 14.63
C ASP A 40 -29.73 16.92 13.44
N THR A 41 -28.73 17.75 13.72
CA THR A 41 -27.90 18.38 12.69
C THR A 41 -26.42 18.33 13.04
N THR A 42 -25.57 18.16 12.03
CA THR A 42 -24.11 18.24 12.12
C THR A 42 -23.57 19.35 11.22
N THR A 43 -22.33 19.77 11.47
CA THR A 43 -21.62 20.71 10.59
C THR A 43 -20.69 19.92 9.69
N ASP A 44 -20.85 20.07 8.37
CA ASP A 44 -19.92 19.47 7.42
C ASP A 44 -18.54 20.18 7.46
N LYS A 45 -17.58 19.58 6.74
CA LYS A 45 -16.20 20.10 6.59
C LYS A 45 -16.11 21.54 6.04
N ASP A 46 -17.16 22.03 5.38
CA ASP A 46 -17.22 23.37 4.77
C ASP A 46 -17.99 24.37 5.66
N GLY A 47 -18.42 23.94 6.86
CA GLY A 47 -19.10 24.78 7.84
C GLY A 47 -20.62 24.84 7.66
N LYS A 48 -21.22 24.00 6.82
CA LYS A 48 -22.67 24.02 6.53
C LYS A 48 -23.42 23.04 7.44
N THR A 49 -24.62 23.44 7.87
CA THR A 49 -25.52 22.58 8.65
C THR A 49 -26.17 21.54 7.74
N VAL A 50 -26.00 20.26 8.08
CA VAL A 50 -26.61 19.10 7.41
C VAL A 50 -27.39 18.24 8.42
N SER A 51 -28.31 17.39 7.95
CA SER A 51 -29.07 16.50 8.83
C SER A 51 -28.16 15.41 9.41
N GLY A 52 -28.17 15.26 10.73
CA GLY A 52 -27.37 14.29 11.49
C GLY A 52 -28.12 13.01 11.83
N GLY A 53 -29.45 12.99 11.76
CA GLY A 53 -30.24 11.84 12.17
C GLY A 53 -31.75 12.03 11.96
N ALA A 54 -32.54 11.06 12.43
CA ALA A 54 -33.99 11.10 12.34
C ALA A 54 -34.56 12.34 13.04
N SER A 55 -35.52 13.00 12.40
CA SER A 55 -36.27 14.08 13.04
C SER A 55 -37.41 13.51 13.89
N ALA A 56 -37.74 14.21 14.98
CA ALA A 56 -38.82 13.81 15.87
C ALA A 56 -39.76 14.98 16.14
N ILE A 57 -41.04 14.69 16.31
CA ILE A 57 -42.01 15.67 16.81
C ILE A 57 -42.11 15.52 18.33
N VAL A 58 -41.95 16.62 19.06
CA VAL A 58 -41.97 16.66 20.53
C VAL A 58 -42.94 17.73 21.00
N ALA A 59 -43.86 17.37 21.89
CA ALA A 59 -44.70 18.33 22.59
C ALA A 59 -44.10 18.68 23.96
N THR A 60 -44.18 19.95 24.35
CA THR A 60 -43.90 20.38 25.73
C THR A 60 -45.02 19.95 26.68
N ILE A 61 -44.73 19.88 27.98
CA ILE A 61 -45.71 19.54 29.02
C ILE A 61 -46.85 20.59 29.01
N VAL A 62 -48.09 20.10 28.92
CA VAL A 62 -49.30 20.89 29.22
C VAL A 62 -49.52 20.78 30.72
N ASP A 63 -49.49 21.91 31.43
CA ASP A 63 -49.75 21.92 32.88
C ASP A 63 -51.16 21.37 33.13
N ASN A 64 -51.25 20.39 34.01
CA ASN A 64 -52.37 19.46 34.23
C ASN A 64 -53.66 20.08 34.81
N ASN A 65 -53.81 21.41 34.71
CA ASN A 65 -54.92 22.17 35.29
C ASN A 65 -55.76 22.96 34.27
N THR A 66 -55.60 22.74 32.97
CA THR A 66 -56.49 23.33 31.96
C THR A 66 -56.85 22.33 30.88
N ASN A 67 -58.15 22.05 30.73
CA ASN A 67 -58.67 21.30 29.58
C ASN A 67 -58.49 22.17 28.34
N TYR A 68 -57.59 21.77 27.45
CA TYR A 68 -57.50 22.32 26.10
C TYR A 68 -58.20 21.36 25.14
N GLU A 69 -59.31 21.80 24.54
CA GLU A 69 -59.84 21.18 23.32
C GLU A 69 -59.03 21.69 22.14
N PHE A 70 -58.23 20.81 21.53
CA PHE A 70 -57.62 21.07 20.24
C PHE A 70 -58.62 20.64 19.16
N PRO A 71 -59.09 21.53 18.27
CA PRO A 71 -59.90 21.11 17.14
C PRO A 71 -59.01 20.27 16.22
N VAL A 72 -59.23 18.95 16.22
CA VAL A 72 -58.64 18.04 15.24
C VAL A 72 -59.22 18.41 13.89
N VAL A 73 -58.44 19.08 13.04
CA VAL A 73 -58.74 19.18 11.61
C VAL A 73 -57.95 18.08 10.92
N ASN A 74 -58.49 16.85 10.94
CA ASN A 74 -58.06 15.83 9.99
C ASN A 74 -59.28 15.07 9.44
N THR A 75 -59.38 15.06 8.12
CA THR A 75 -60.44 14.46 7.31
C THR A 75 -60.14 12.99 6.93
N ASP A 76 -59.43 12.23 7.76
CA ASP A 76 -59.40 10.77 7.60
C ASP A 76 -59.03 10.05 8.91
N LEU A 77 -60.00 9.36 9.51
CA LEU A 77 -59.88 8.58 10.75
C LEU A 77 -59.76 7.06 10.49
N THR A 78 -59.38 6.63 9.29
CA THR A 78 -59.46 5.19 8.95
C THR A 78 -58.21 4.36 9.21
N GLN A 79 -57.09 4.92 9.68
CA GLN A 79 -55.92 4.12 10.06
C GLN A 79 -55.93 3.73 11.54
N LYS A 80 -56.59 2.61 11.85
CA LYS A 80 -56.55 1.96 13.16
C LYS A 80 -55.37 0.99 13.20
N ASN A 81 -54.51 1.07 14.22
CA ASN A 81 -53.51 0.05 14.50
C ASN A 81 -54.23 -1.26 14.91
N PRO A 82 -54.07 -2.39 14.19
CA PRO A 82 -54.83 -3.61 14.45
C PRO A 82 -54.51 -4.32 15.78
N SER A 83 -53.41 -3.96 16.46
CA SER A 83 -52.91 -4.69 17.64
C SER A 83 -53.18 -4.02 19.00
N ASP A 84 -53.90 -2.89 19.06
CA ASP A 84 -54.18 -2.20 20.33
C ASP A 84 -55.68 -1.84 20.49
N PRO A 85 -56.44 -2.54 21.37
CA PRO A 85 -57.85 -2.28 21.61
C PRO A 85 -58.14 -0.98 22.40
N ASN A 86 -57.12 -0.32 22.99
CA ASN A 86 -57.28 0.87 23.82
C ASN A 86 -56.63 2.13 23.23
N GLY A 87 -56.45 2.15 21.90
CA GLY A 87 -55.68 3.14 21.14
C GLY A 87 -55.74 4.59 21.63
N GLY A 88 -54.59 5.06 22.12
CA GLY A 88 -54.21 6.47 22.25
C GLY A 88 -52.91 6.70 21.49
N LEU A 89 -52.90 7.67 20.58
CA LEU A 89 -51.72 8.13 19.85
C LEU A 89 -50.68 8.70 20.83
N ILE A 90 -49.46 8.14 20.79
CA ILE A 90 -48.18 8.68 21.31
C ILE A 90 -48.17 9.02 22.81
N LEU A 91 -47.56 8.14 23.61
CA LEU A 91 -47.30 8.34 25.04
C LEU A 91 -45.78 8.48 25.32
N VAL A 92 -45.11 9.47 24.72
CA VAL A 92 -43.73 9.82 25.14
C VAL A 92 -43.61 11.34 25.26
N THR A 93 -43.57 11.80 26.51
CA THR A 93 -43.47 13.20 26.94
C THR A 93 -42.01 13.66 27.06
N GLY A 94 -41.71 14.89 26.63
CA GLY A 94 -40.60 15.72 27.14
C GLY A 94 -39.15 15.29 26.89
N GLN A 95 -38.89 14.09 26.36
CA GLN A 95 -37.55 13.61 26.02
C GLN A 95 -37.57 12.83 24.71
N VAL A 96 -36.69 13.19 23.78
CA VAL A 96 -36.41 12.39 22.58
C VAL A 96 -34.98 11.89 22.64
N ASN A 97 -34.81 10.58 22.49
CA ASN A 97 -33.52 9.99 22.19
C ASN A 97 -33.26 10.14 20.69
N ALA A 98 -32.48 11.15 20.30
CA ALA A 98 -31.95 11.23 18.96
C ALA A 98 -31.08 9.99 18.71
N LYS A 99 -31.49 9.17 17.73
CA LYS A 99 -30.70 8.03 17.27
C LYS A 99 -30.05 8.43 15.96
N HIS A 100 -28.74 8.62 16.05
CA HIS A 100 -27.87 8.85 14.92
C HIS A 100 -27.06 7.57 14.66
N ALA A 101 -26.91 7.22 13.38
CA ALA A 101 -26.12 6.09 12.94
C ALA A 101 -24.97 6.62 12.09
N ASP A 102 -23.79 6.69 12.68
CA ASP A 102 -22.55 6.93 11.96
C ASP A 102 -22.19 5.71 11.12
N ASN A 103 -21.53 5.94 9.98
CA ASN A 103 -20.89 4.86 9.25
C ASN A 103 -19.76 4.25 10.08
N ASN A 104 -19.52 2.96 9.88
CA ASN A 104 -18.41 2.30 10.56
C ASN A 104 -17.08 2.72 9.93
N VAL A 105 -15.99 2.45 10.64
CA VAL A 105 -14.65 2.62 10.06
C VAL A 105 -14.41 1.48 9.07
N PRO A 106 -14.25 1.77 7.77
CA PRO A 106 -14.07 0.74 6.77
C PRO A 106 -12.69 0.11 6.90
N THR A 107 -12.59 -1.16 6.49
CA THR A 107 -11.31 -1.89 6.49
C THR A 107 -10.85 -2.14 5.06
N LYS A 108 -9.52 -2.22 4.89
CA LYS A 108 -8.90 -2.53 3.61
C LYS A 108 -7.69 -3.43 3.78
N THR A 109 -7.68 -4.52 3.03
CA THR A 109 -6.62 -5.53 3.03
C THR A 109 -6.19 -5.84 1.60
N SER A 110 -5.08 -6.56 1.46
CA SER A 110 -4.62 -7.11 0.19
C SER A 110 -4.07 -8.53 0.33
N ASP A 111 -4.00 -9.26 -0.78
CA ASP A 111 -3.31 -10.55 -0.87
C ASP A 111 -1.78 -10.47 -0.73
N LYS A 112 -1.23 -9.26 -0.60
CA LYS A 112 0.19 -8.97 -0.42
C LYS A 112 0.54 -8.52 0.99
N ASP A 113 -0.42 -8.40 1.91
CA ASP A 113 -0.20 -7.90 3.27
C ASP A 113 0.83 -8.75 4.02
N ASP A 114 0.77 -10.07 3.88
CA ASP A 114 1.73 -10.99 4.49
C ASP A 114 3.16 -10.86 3.91
N GLN A 115 3.28 -10.44 2.65
CA GLN A 115 4.57 -10.21 1.99
C GLN A 115 5.15 -8.84 2.35
N GLY A 116 4.29 -7.83 2.59
CA GLY A 116 4.67 -6.46 2.93
C GLY A 116 5.38 -5.69 1.82
N THR A 117 5.69 -6.35 0.70
CA THR A 117 6.44 -5.81 -0.44
C THR A 117 5.82 -6.25 -1.75
N VAL A 118 5.99 -5.44 -2.78
CA VAL A 118 5.53 -5.68 -4.15
C VAL A 118 6.57 -5.19 -5.16
N GLY A 119 6.67 -5.91 -6.28
CA GLY A 119 7.51 -5.56 -7.42
C GLY A 119 6.77 -4.82 -8.52
N TYR A 120 7.51 -4.23 -9.46
CA TYR A 120 6.91 -3.63 -10.66
C TYR A 120 6.30 -4.71 -11.55
N GLY A 121 5.04 -4.50 -11.94
CA GLY A 121 4.22 -5.45 -12.67
C GLY A 121 3.42 -6.40 -11.77
N ASP A 122 3.67 -6.43 -10.46
CA ASP A 122 2.87 -7.27 -9.56
C ASP A 122 1.42 -6.79 -9.54
N THR A 123 0.50 -7.74 -9.58
CA THR A 123 -0.92 -7.49 -9.29
C THR A 123 -1.18 -7.58 -7.80
N VAL A 124 -2.00 -6.67 -7.28
CA VAL A 124 -2.45 -6.62 -5.89
C VAL A 124 -3.97 -6.71 -5.86
N ASN A 125 -4.50 -7.72 -5.19
CA ASN A 125 -5.93 -7.92 -5.03
C ASN A 125 -6.40 -7.27 -3.74
N TYR A 126 -7.04 -6.11 -3.85
CA TYR A 126 -7.57 -5.36 -2.72
C TYR A 126 -8.96 -5.86 -2.33
N THR A 127 -9.22 -5.88 -1.02
CA THR A 127 -10.54 -6.15 -0.44
C THR A 127 -10.89 -5.04 0.55
N ILE A 128 -11.97 -4.31 0.25
CA ILE A 128 -12.60 -3.33 1.13
C ILE A 128 -13.78 -4.00 1.81
N SER A 129 -13.95 -3.80 3.13
CA SER A 129 -15.13 -4.24 3.86
C SER A 129 -15.72 -3.10 4.69
N GLU A 130 -17.02 -2.89 4.57
CA GLU A 130 -17.79 -1.93 5.36
C GLU A 130 -19.02 -2.61 5.95
N GLN A 131 -19.19 -2.55 7.27
CA GLN A 131 -20.41 -3.01 7.91
C GLN A 131 -21.49 -1.94 7.78
N ILE A 132 -22.63 -2.29 7.20
CA ILE A 132 -23.73 -1.34 7.01
C ILE A 132 -24.32 -0.96 8.36
N ALA A 133 -24.31 0.35 8.64
CA ALA A 133 -24.92 0.95 9.82
C ALA A 133 -26.47 0.85 9.78
N ASP A 134 -27.14 1.43 10.78
CA ASP A 134 -28.59 1.40 10.89
C ASP A 134 -29.30 2.17 9.76
N THR A 135 -30.16 1.46 9.03
CA THR A 135 -30.89 1.91 7.84
C THR A 135 -32.40 1.99 8.05
N ARG A 136 -32.91 1.87 9.29
CA ARG A 136 -34.36 1.73 9.60
C ARG A 136 -35.29 2.83 9.08
N ASN A 137 -34.77 3.96 8.61
CA ASN A 137 -35.55 5.06 8.03
C ASN A 137 -35.54 5.07 6.49
N TYR A 138 -34.96 4.05 5.86
CA TYR A 138 -34.78 3.94 4.42
C TYR A 138 -35.42 2.66 3.91
N ASP A 139 -35.90 2.71 2.67
CA ASP A 139 -36.56 1.60 2.00
C ASP A 139 -36.30 1.65 0.47
N ALA A 140 -37.13 0.97 -0.31
CA ALA A 140 -37.00 0.96 -1.77
C ALA A 140 -37.41 2.31 -2.41
N ASP A 141 -38.37 3.02 -1.83
CA ASP A 141 -38.88 4.30 -2.32
C ASP A 141 -38.06 5.48 -1.75
N HIS A 142 -37.35 5.26 -0.64
CA HIS A 142 -36.47 6.19 0.06
C HIS A 142 -35.09 5.56 0.27
N PRO A 143 -34.28 5.43 -0.80
CA PRO A 143 -33.03 4.67 -0.74
C PRO A 143 -31.95 5.38 0.06
N LEU A 144 -31.12 4.60 0.76
CA LEU A 144 -29.85 5.06 1.32
C LEU A 144 -28.71 4.68 0.38
N SER A 145 -28.09 5.65 -0.29
CA SER A 145 -26.87 5.38 -1.04
C SER A 145 -25.65 5.32 -0.13
N LEU A 146 -24.72 4.44 -0.44
CA LEU A 146 -23.41 4.38 0.20
C LEU A 146 -22.32 4.68 -0.83
N TYR A 147 -21.42 5.60 -0.50
CA TYR A 147 -20.26 5.96 -1.29
C TYR A 147 -19.02 5.36 -0.68
N ILE A 148 -18.19 4.74 -1.51
CA ILE A 148 -16.89 4.17 -1.15
C ILE A 148 -15.85 4.90 -1.97
N LYS A 149 -15.01 5.69 -1.31
CA LYS A 149 -13.91 6.44 -1.91
C LYS A 149 -12.62 5.69 -1.65
N ASP A 150 -11.93 5.37 -2.73
CA ASP A 150 -10.68 4.65 -2.78
C ASP A 150 -9.58 5.57 -3.30
N VAL A 151 -8.54 5.81 -2.51
CA VAL A 151 -7.43 6.70 -2.85
C VAL A 151 -6.16 5.88 -2.91
N ALA A 152 -5.78 5.50 -4.13
CA ALA A 152 -4.54 4.81 -4.45
C ALA A 152 -3.42 5.82 -4.74
N SER A 153 -2.24 5.60 -4.17
CA SER A 153 -1.08 6.45 -4.39
C SER A 153 -0.57 6.39 -5.85
N LYS A 154 0.34 7.29 -6.18
CA LYS A 154 1.21 7.14 -7.37
C LYS A 154 1.81 5.73 -7.37
N GLY A 155 1.88 5.11 -8.54
CA GLY A 155 2.43 3.78 -8.72
C GLY A 155 1.40 2.67 -8.83
N LEU A 156 0.13 2.92 -8.54
CA LEU A 156 -0.94 1.93 -8.67
C LEU A 156 -1.83 2.24 -9.89
N ALA A 157 -1.87 1.30 -10.83
CA ALA A 157 -2.86 1.27 -11.91
C ALA A 157 -4.11 0.56 -11.40
N VAL A 158 -5.16 1.34 -11.11
CA VAL A 158 -6.46 0.86 -10.62
C VAL A 158 -7.42 0.69 -11.80
N PRO A 159 -8.37 -0.28 -11.78
CA PRO A 159 -9.34 -0.44 -12.85
C PRO A 159 -10.22 0.79 -13.06
N ALA A 160 -10.63 1.01 -14.31
CA ALA A 160 -11.41 2.18 -14.73
C ALA A 160 -12.85 1.85 -15.14
N SER A 161 -13.24 0.57 -15.11
CA SER A 161 -14.60 0.12 -15.41
C SER A 161 -15.29 -0.40 -14.15
N ALA A 162 -16.58 -0.08 -13.97
CA ALA A 162 -17.38 -0.60 -12.87
C ALA A 162 -17.43 -2.15 -12.83
N ASN A 163 -17.31 -2.78 -14.00
CA ASN A 163 -17.34 -4.25 -14.13
C ASN A 163 -16.07 -4.94 -13.62
N ASP A 164 -14.96 -4.20 -13.49
CA ASP A 164 -13.71 -4.73 -12.95
C ASP A 164 -13.70 -4.76 -11.41
N PHE A 165 -14.72 -4.14 -10.79
CA PHE A 165 -14.99 -4.25 -9.37
C PHE A 165 -15.98 -5.39 -9.12
N THR A 166 -15.75 -6.15 -8.06
CA THR A 166 -16.69 -7.14 -7.54
C THR A 166 -17.27 -6.64 -6.24
N VAL A 167 -18.57 -6.34 -6.25
CA VAL A 167 -19.30 -5.80 -5.09
C VAL A 167 -20.34 -6.82 -4.64
N PHE A 168 -20.42 -7.11 -3.34
CA PHE A 168 -21.35 -8.10 -2.80
C PHE A 168 -21.58 -7.91 -1.30
N TYR A 169 -22.65 -8.51 -0.77
CA TYR A 169 -22.86 -8.64 0.67
C TYR A 169 -22.25 -9.95 1.16
N ASP A 170 -21.29 -9.83 2.06
CA ASP A 170 -20.55 -10.93 2.68
C ASP A 170 -21.29 -11.39 3.95
N ALA A 171 -21.76 -12.63 3.92
CA ALA A 171 -22.57 -13.19 5.01
C ALA A 171 -21.71 -13.83 6.10
N ASN A 172 -20.47 -14.21 5.79
CA ASN A 172 -19.59 -14.96 6.68
C ASN A 172 -18.34 -14.17 7.11
N ASN A 173 -18.19 -12.94 6.62
CA ASN A 173 -17.10 -12.00 6.89
C ASN A 173 -15.71 -12.52 6.50
N ASN A 174 -15.62 -13.31 5.42
CA ASN A 174 -14.35 -13.87 4.91
C ASN A 174 -13.73 -13.04 3.77
N GLY A 175 -14.42 -11.99 3.29
CA GLY A 175 -13.96 -11.10 2.23
C GLY A 175 -13.95 -11.73 0.84
N LYS A 176 -14.57 -12.89 0.63
CA LYS A 176 -14.64 -13.61 -0.65
C LYS A 176 -16.10 -13.79 -1.03
N LEU A 177 -16.36 -13.78 -2.33
CA LEU A 177 -17.68 -14.10 -2.87
C LEU A 177 -17.79 -15.62 -2.98
N ASP A 178 -18.52 -16.27 -2.09
CA ASP A 178 -18.76 -17.71 -2.08
C ASP A 178 -20.16 -18.11 -1.56
N GLY A 179 -20.48 -19.41 -1.64
CA GLY A 179 -21.73 -19.94 -1.12
C GLY A 179 -23.00 -19.31 -1.70
N ASN A 180 -23.90 -18.86 -0.81
CA ASN A 180 -25.20 -18.23 -1.14
C ASN A 180 -25.14 -16.69 -1.11
N GLU A 181 -23.95 -16.09 -1.21
CA GLU A 181 -23.78 -14.64 -1.18
C GLU A 181 -24.27 -13.98 -2.47
N THR A 182 -24.76 -12.75 -2.34
CA THR A 182 -25.37 -12.02 -3.46
C THR A 182 -24.37 -11.02 -4.04
N ARG A 183 -23.91 -11.28 -5.26
CA ARG A 183 -23.17 -10.31 -6.08
C ARG A 183 -24.11 -9.21 -6.55
N LEU A 184 -23.67 -7.96 -6.38
CA LEU A 184 -24.33 -6.77 -6.90
C LEU A 184 -23.93 -6.56 -8.38
N THR A 185 -24.84 -6.00 -9.17
CA THR A 185 -24.69 -5.80 -10.61
C THR A 185 -24.24 -4.38 -10.91
N ALA A 186 -23.17 -4.23 -11.69
CA ALA A 186 -22.72 -2.92 -12.17
C ALA A 186 -23.81 -2.24 -13.01
N ASP A 187 -23.87 -0.92 -12.95
CA ASP A 187 -24.84 -0.06 -13.64
C ASP A 187 -26.31 -0.28 -13.24
N THR A 188 -26.57 -1.16 -12.26
CA THR A 188 -27.90 -1.42 -11.70
C THR A 188 -27.89 -1.20 -10.18
N ASP A 189 -27.09 -1.97 -9.46
CA ASP A 189 -27.00 -1.91 -8.00
C ASP A 189 -25.91 -0.95 -7.52
N TYR A 190 -24.84 -0.80 -8.31
CA TYR A 190 -23.76 0.14 -8.06
C TYR A 190 -23.19 0.73 -9.36
N VAL A 191 -22.56 1.90 -9.25
CA VAL A 191 -21.89 2.58 -10.36
C VAL A 191 -20.50 3.06 -9.96
N LEU A 192 -19.61 3.18 -10.94
CA LEU A 192 -18.38 3.96 -10.81
C LEU A 192 -18.75 5.45 -10.89
N TYR A 193 -18.97 6.07 -9.73
CA TYR A 193 -19.50 7.43 -9.64
C TYR A 193 -18.52 8.48 -10.17
N SER A 194 -17.24 8.35 -9.83
CA SER A 194 -16.19 9.19 -10.40
C SER A 194 -14.83 8.51 -10.29
N GLN A 195 -13.91 8.88 -11.18
CA GLN A 195 -12.51 8.53 -11.06
C GLN A 195 -11.65 9.70 -11.55
N THR A 196 -10.64 10.09 -10.78
CA THR A 196 -9.72 11.18 -11.12
C THR A 196 -8.28 10.79 -10.85
N GLY A 197 -7.35 11.43 -11.56
CA GLY A 197 -5.92 11.13 -11.45
C GLY A 197 -5.49 9.99 -12.39
N GLY A 198 -4.59 9.14 -11.90
CA GLY A 198 -4.01 8.00 -12.63
C GLY A 198 -2.68 7.57 -12.03
N GLN A 199 -2.12 6.45 -12.52
CA GLN A 199 -0.92 5.81 -11.94
C GLN A 199 0.29 6.75 -11.74
N THR A 200 0.44 7.80 -12.55
CA THR A 200 1.56 8.77 -12.45
C THR A 200 1.40 9.80 -11.33
N LYS A 201 0.18 9.98 -10.81
CA LYS A 201 -0.17 11.01 -9.79
C LYS A 201 -0.90 10.45 -8.57
N GLY A 202 -1.39 9.22 -8.65
CA GLY A 202 -2.38 8.65 -7.74
C GLY A 202 -3.79 8.74 -8.32
N THR A 203 -4.64 7.79 -7.92
CA THR A 203 -6.00 7.61 -8.45
C THR A 203 -7.00 7.69 -7.31
N THR A 204 -8.00 8.56 -7.44
CA THR A 204 -9.16 8.57 -6.55
C THR A 204 -10.35 7.99 -7.29
N THR A 205 -10.90 6.89 -6.79
CA THR A 205 -12.07 6.20 -7.34
C THR A 205 -13.22 6.28 -6.35
N VAL A 206 -14.41 6.66 -6.80
CA VAL A 206 -15.63 6.65 -5.97
C VAL A 206 -16.62 5.67 -6.57
N ILE A 207 -17.00 4.67 -5.79
CA ILE A 207 -18.07 3.72 -6.10
C ILE A 207 -19.31 4.15 -5.32
N LYS A 208 -20.45 4.24 -5.99
CA LYS A 208 -21.74 4.50 -5.35
C LYS A 208 -22.57 3.22 -5.42
N VAL A 209 -22.92 2.66 -4.26
CA VAL A 209 -23.98 1.64 -4.14
C VAL A 209 -25.31 2.36 -4.00
N ASN A 210 -26.26 2.04 -4.87
CA ASN A 210 -27.47 2.84 -5.06
C ASN A 210 -28.40 2.80 -3.84
N ASN A 211 -28.58 1.62 -3.24
CA ASN A 211 -29.42 1.44 -2.07
C ASN A 211 -28.88 0.34 -1.14
N VAL A 212 -28.64 0.68 0.13
CA VAL A 212 -28.26 -0.26 1.19
C VAL A 212 -29.34 -0.44 2.26
N ALA A 213 -30.56 0.06 2.02
CA ALA A 213 -31.68 -0.10 2.94
C ALA A 213 -32.01 -1.58 3.23
N GLY A 214 -32.29 -1.90 4.50
CA GLY A 214 -32.59 -3.25 4.98
C GLY A 214 -31.38 -4.19 5.04
N LYS A 215 -30.16 -3.65 4.94
CA LYS A 215 -28.89 -4.40 5.00
C LYS A 215 -28.15 -4.19 6.32
N ASP A 216 -28.83 -3.67 7.33
CA ASP A 216 -28.33 -3.41 8.67
C ASP A 216 -27.47 -4.57 9.19
N GLY A 217 -26.24 -4.26 9.62
CA GLY A 217 -25.32 -5.22 10.20
C GLY A 217 -24.66 -6.19 9.21
N GLN A 218 -25.10 -6.24 7.94
CA GLN A 218 -24.40 -6.99 6.89
C GLN A 218 -23.11 -6.27 6.48
N THR A 219 -22.13 -7.03 6.00
CA THR A 219 -20.88 -6.48 5.49
C THR A 219 -20.97 -6.33 3.99
N LEU A 220 -20.80 -5.11 3.48
CA LEU A 220 -20.59 -4.85 2.07
C LEU A 220 -19.10 -4.99 1.75
N VAL A 221 -18.78 -5.77 0.72
CA VAL A 221 -17.40 -5.98 0.26
C VAL A 221 -17.22 -5.45 -1.16
N VAL A 222 -16.09 -4.77 -1.40
CA VAL A 222 -15.61 -4.40 -2.73
C VAL A 222 -14.24 -5.02 -2.97
N ARG A 223 -14.09 -5.79 -4.04
CA ARG A 223 -12.82 -6.37 -4.48
C ARG A 223 -12.43 -5.86 -5.86
N TYR A 224 -11.14 -5.62 -6.04
CA TYR A 224 -10.57 -5.29 -7.35
C TYR A 224 -9.07 -5.59 -7.37
N THR A 225 -8.51 -5.68 -8.58
CA THR A 225 -7.08 -5.91 -8.80
C THR A 225 -6.43 -4.64 -9.32
N ALA A 226 -5.36 -4.18 -8.68
CA ALA A 226 -4.51 -3.10 -9.18
C ALA A 226 -3.15 -3.67 -9.61
N THR A 227 -2.45 -2.96 -10.50
CA THR A 227 -1.09 -3.32 -10.91
C THR A 227 -0.09 -2.29 -10.39
N VAL A 228 1.02 -2.75 -9.82
CA VAL A 228 2.12 -1.89 -9.38
C VAL A 228 2.96 -1.50 -10.59
N THR A 229 3.23 -0.22 -10.74
CA THR A 229 3.85 0.37 -11.93
C THR A 229 5.24 0.94 -11.58
N GLU A 230 6.06 1.22 -12.60
CA GLU A 230 7.37 1.88 -12.42
C GLU A 230 7.30 3.30 -11.84
N ASP A 231 6.10 3.90 -11.83
CA ASP A 231 5.84 5.19 -11.19
C ASP A 231 5.84 5.11 -9.66
N ALA A 232 5.76 3.91 -9.08
CA ALA A 232 5.71 3.71 -7.64
C ALA A 232 6.99 4.20 -6.96
N ALA A 233 6.80 4.94 -5.88
CA ALA A 233 7.90 5.43 -5.06
C ALA A 233 8.50 4.31 -4.22
N PHE A 234 9.79 4.43 -3.90
CA PHE A 234 10.55 3.42 -3.14
C PHE A 234 10.20 3.36 -1.65
N ASP A 235 9.36 4.26 -1.15
CA ASP A 235 8.74 4.19 0.18
C ASP A 235 7.41 3.42 0.18
N GLY A 236 7.01 2.92 -1.00
CA GLY A 236 5.88 2.03 -1.19
C GLY A 236 4.73 2.62 -2.00
N VAL A 237 3.67 1.83 -2.08
CA VAL A 237 2.35 2.24 -2.53
C VAL A 237 1.40 2.21 -1.34
N THR A 238 0.51 3.19 -1.28
CA THR A 238 -0.55 3.24 -0.27
C THR A 238 -1.90 3.23 -0.96
N ASN A 239 -2.88 2.66 -0.26
CA ASN A 239 -4.23 2.62 -0.75
C ASN A 239 -5.21 2.76 0.41
N THR A 240 -5.96 3.86 0.43
CA THR A 240 -6.84 4.22 1.54
C THR A 240 -8.29 4.14 1.09
N VAL A 241 -9.16 3.61 1.95
CA VAL A 241 -10.60 3.64 1.73
C VAL A 241 -11.26 4.61 2.72
N SER A 242 -12.29 5.30 2.26
CA SER A 242 -13.23 6.03 3.09
C SER A 242 -14.66 5.72 2.66
N VAL A 243 -15.62 5.80 3.58
CA VAL A 243 -17.05 5.57 3.29
C VAL A 243 -17.91 6.75 3.74
N GLY A 244 -19.03 6.98 3.07
CA GLY A 244 -19.94 8.08 3.35
C GLY A 244 -21.34 7.80 2.81
N ASN A 245 -22.37 8.29 3.49
CA ASN A 245 -23.75 8.25 2.97
C ASN A 245 -24.02 9.37 1.96
N ASP A 246 -23.05 10.27 1.81
CA ASP A 246 -22.96 11.26 0.77
C ASP A 246 -21.52 11.30 0.23
N ASN A 247 -21.30 12.03 -0.87
CA ASN A 247 -19.98 12.19 -1.49
C ASN A 247 -19.19 13.38 -0.90
N GLN A 248 -19.39 13.72 0.37
CA GLN A 248 -18.82 14.91 1.02
C GLN A 248 -18.24 14.60 2.40
N ASN A 249 -19.00 13.88 3.23
CA ASN A 249 -18.68 13.48 4.59
C ASN A 249 -18.17 12.04 4.58
N TRP A 250 -16.95 11.85 5.07
CA TRP A 250 -16.23 10.59 4.96
C TRP A 250 -15.77 10.10 6.32
N VAL A 251 -15.94 8.81 6.55
CA VAL A 251 -15.24 8.06 7.60
C VAL A 251 -14.05 7.38 6.94
N ASP A 252 -12.84 7.78 7.35
CA ASP A 252 -11.60 7.25 6.78
C ASP A 252 -11.19 5.93 7.45
N GLY A 253 -10.84 4.95 6.64
CA GLY A 253 -10.20 3.71 7.05
C GLY A 253 -8.69 3.88 7.22
N THR A 254 -8.05 2.82 7.73
CA THR A 254 -6.58 2.79 7.81
C THR A 254 -5.99 2.52 6.42
N PRO A 255 -4.96 3.28 5.98
CA PRO A 255 -4.28 3.00 4.71
C PRO A 255 -3.67 1.60 4.69
N ASN A 256 -3.94 0.84 3.62
CA ASN A 256 -3.14 -0.33 3.29
C ASN A 256 -1.82 0.13 2.67
N LYS A 257 -0.68 -0.38 3.15
CA LYS A 257 0.66 0.02 2.67
C LYS A 257 1.47 -1.21 2.29
N LEU A 258 2.05 -1.16 1.09
CA LEU A 258 2.98 -2.18 0.58
C LEU A 258 4.27 -1.48 0.14
N ASN A 259 5.42 -2.02 0.52
CA ASN A 259 6.70 -1.43 0.15
C ASN A 259 7.07 -1.80 -1.30
N THR A 260 7.63 -0.86 -2.05
CA THR A 260 8.43 -1.17 -3.24
C THR A 260 9.89 -0.95 -2.86
N THR A 261 10.85 -1.56 -3.58
CA THR A 261 12.25 -1.52 -3.15
C THR A 261 13.19 -1.00 -4.23
N GLU A 262 14.24 -0.33 -3.79
CA GLU A 262 15.41 -0.03 -4.60
C GLU A 262 16.66 -0.59 -3.91
N VAL A 263 17.35 -1.49 -4.59
CA VAL A 263 18.61 -2.07 -4.13
C VAL A 263 19.75 -1.41 -4.88
N LYS A 264 20.65 -0.77 -4.14
CA LYS A 264 21.85 -0.12 -4.69
C LYS A 264 23.13 -0.67 -4.11
N PHE A 265 24.16 -0.75 -4.94
CA PHE A 265 25.54 -0.94 -4.49
C PHE A 265 26.49 -0.11 -5.35
N GLN A 266 27.70 0.13 -4.84
CA GLN A 266 28.73 0.88 -5.54
C GLN A 266 29.80 -0.06 -6.08
N LYS A 267 29.94 -0.08 -7.40
CA LYS A 267 31.06 -0.67 -8.12
C LYS A 267 32.31 0.19 -7.93
N ILE A 268 33.39 -0.42 -7.46
CA ILE A 268 34.71 0.21 -7.35
C ILE A 268 35.77 -0.63 -8.05
N GLY A 269 36.93 -0.01 -8.27
CA GLY A 269 38.10 -0.66 -8.84
C GLY A 269 39.30 -0.64 -7.90
N VAL A 270 40.48 -0.51 -8.49
CA VAL A 270 41.76 -0.31 -7.82
C VAL A 270 42.38 1.00 -8.29
N ASP A 271 43.49 1.41 -7.68
CA ASP A 271 44.25 2.58 -8.08
C ASP A 271 43.39 3.87 -8.09
N SER A 272 43.23 4.51 -9.24
CA SER A 272 42.40 5.72 -9.42
C SER A 272 40.90 5.49 -9.23
N ASP A 273 40.44 4.24 -9.29
CA ASP A 273 39.02 3.90 -9.38
C ASP A 273 38.44 3.41 -8.04
N VAL A 274 39.18 3.62 -6.94
CA VAL A 274 38.76 3.22 -5.58
C VAL A 274 37.49 3.93 -5.09
N LEU A 275 37.14 5.07 -5.70
CA LEU A 275 35.94 5.85 -5.37
C LEU A 275 34.76 5.58 -6.31
N GLY A 276 34.91 4.68 -7.30
CA GLY A 276 33.82 4.32 -8.22
C GLY A 276 34.32 3.92 -9.60
N LEU A 277 33.65 2.94 -10.20
CA LEU A 277 34.03 2.34 -11.49
C LEU A 277 32.77 2.07 -12.34
N ASN A 278 32.66 2.76 -13.48
CA ASN A 278 31.56 2.58 -14.43
C ASN A 278 31.85 1.47 -15.45
N GLY A 279 30.80 0.98 -16.10
CA GLY A 279 30.88 0.05 -17.24
C GLY A 279 30.94 -1.44 -16.88
N ALA A 280 30.75 -1.79 -15.60
CA ALA A 280 30.51 -3.18 -15.21
C ALA A 280 29.05 -3.52 -15.52
N GLN A 281 28.76 -4.73 -16.00
CA GLN A 281 27.39 -5.17 -16.25
C GLN A 281 27.02 -6.33 -15.35
N PHE A 282 25.85 -6.22 -14.73
CA PHE A 282 25.30 -7.22 -13.82
C PHE A 282 24.02 -7.83 -14.36
N VAL A 283 23.72 -9.05 -13.92
CA VAL A 283 22.40 -9.65 -14.00
C VAL A 283 21.90 -10.08 -12.65
N LEU A 284 20.58 -10.21 -12.55
CA LEU A 284 19.88 -10.65 -11.37
C LEU A 284 19.13 -11.95 -11.67
N SER A 285 19.20 -12.92 -10.76
CA SER A 285 18.37 -14.13 -10.79
C SER A 285 17.77 -14.45 -9.43
N THR A 286 16.74 -15.30 -9.42
CA THR A 286 16.11 -15.85 -8.22
C THR A 286 16.20 -17.38 -8.21
N LYS A 287 15.87 -18.01 -7.09
CA LYS A 287 15.76 -19.47 -6.96
C LYS A 287 14.43 -19.99 -7.54
N ASP A 288 13.44 -19.12 -7.69
CA ASP A 288 12.04 -19.45 -8.01
C ASP A 288 11.70 -19.48 -9.52
N GLY A 289 12.69 -19.53 -10.40
CA GLY A 289 12.44 -19.58 -11.84
C GLY A 289 11.89 -20.92 -12.34
N VAL A 290 10.99 -20.87 -13.32
CA VAL A 290 10.37 -22.07 -13.90
C VAL A 290 11.40 -22.83 -14.75
N THR A 291 11.48 -24.14 -14.58
CA THR A 291 12.27 -25.03 -15.44
C THR A 291 11.41 -25.54 -16.60
N GLY A 292 11.17 -24.69 -17.61
CA GLY A 292 10.65 -25.15 -18.89
C GLY A 292 11.77 -25.85 -19.66
N ASN A 293 11.64 -27.15 -19.92
CA ASN A 293 12.57 -27.96 -20.75
C ASN A 293 13.95 -28.26 -20.11
N GLY A 294 14.11 -28.13 -18.79
CA GLY A 294 15.36 -28.47 -18.08
C GLY A 294 16.43 -27.38 -18.06
N GLN A 295 16.17 -26.19 -18.62
CA GLN A 295 16.96 -24.99 -18.39
C GLN A 295 16.27 -24.08 -17.36
N ALA A 296 17.05 -23.44 -16.48
CA ALA A 296 16.51 -22.52 -15.49
C ALA A 296 16.17 -21.16 -16.14
N MET A 297 14.89 -20.82 -16.17
CA MET A 297 14.40 -19.48 -16.54
C MET A 297 14.19 -18.70 -15.25
N ASN A 298 15.27 -18.21 -14.67
CA ASN A 298 15.26 -17.58 -13.36
C ASN A 298 15.95 -16.21 -13.32
N TYR A 299 16.40 -15.70 -14.48
CA TYR A 299 17.00 -14.39 -14.60
C TYR A 299 15.95 -13.33 -14.90
N TYR A 300 16.07 -12.18 -14.26
CA TYR A 300 15.17 -11.05 -14.47
C TYR A 300 15.42 -10.40 -15.83
N LYS A 301 14.33 -10.20 -16.56
CA LYS A 301 14.26 -9.33 -17.72
C LYS A 301 13.12 -8.34 -17.54
N TRP A 302 13.42 -7.09 -17.82
CA TRP A 302 12.42 -6.05 -17.95
C TRP A 302 11.73 -6.21 -19.30
N PHE A 303 10.40 -6.31 -19.26
CA PHE A 303 9.56 -6.23 -20.43
C PHE A 303 8.93 -4.84 -20.45
N ASP A 304 9.33 -4.04 -21.42
CA ASP A 304 8.66 -2.78 -21.69
C ASP A 304 7.19 -3.04 -22.03
N LYS A 305 6.34 -2.05 -21.80
CA LYS A 305 4.97 -2.06 -22.29
C LYS A 305 4.97 -2.29 -23.80
N VAL A 306 4.52 -3.45 -24.28
CA VAL A 306 4.61 -3.77 -25.72
C VAL A 306 3.36 -3.42 -26.53
N ASN A 307 2.22 -3.12 -25.90
CA ASN A 307 0.99 -2.76 -26.60
C ASN A 307 -0.03 -2.05 -25.69
N ASP A 308 -1.19 -1.69 -26.24
CA ASP A 308 -2.27 -1.01 -25.51
C ASP A 308 -3.01 -1.91 -24.50
N TRP A 309 -2.83 -3.24 -24.57
CA TRP A 309 -3.44 -4.20 -23.63
C TRP A 309 -2.58 -4.45 -22.39
N GLU A 310 -1.27 -4.24 -22.47
CA GLU A 310 -0.39 -4.17 -21.31
C GLU A 310 -0.34 -2.73 -20.79
N THR A 311 -0.74 -2.50 -19.55
CA THR A 311 -0.81 -1.14 -19.02
C THR A 311 0.53 -0.63 -18.51
N THR A 312 1.49 -1.52 -18.24
CA THR A 312 2.75 -1.22 -17.54
C THR A 312 3.88 -2.17 -17.96
N GLY A 313 5.13 -1.68 -17.92
CA GLY A 313 6.28 -2.57 -17.94
C GLY A 313 6.34 -3.45 -16.69
N HIS A 314 6.98 -4.61 -16.80
CA HIS A 314 7.04 -5.59 -15.72
C HIS A 314 8.31 -6.42 -15.75
N TRP A 315 8.63 -7.01 -14.60
CA TRP A 315 9.66 -8.05 -14.50
C TRP A 315 9.12 -9.40 -14.96
N GLY A 316 9.88 -10.10 -15.79
CA GLY A 316 9.64 -11.50 -16.14
C GLY A 316 10.93 -12.32 -16.10
N PHE A 317 10.81 -13.63 -16.27
CA PHE A 317 11.92 -14.57 -16.17
C PHE A 317 12.40 -15.10 -17.52
N VAL A 318 13.72 -15.12 -17.70
CA VAL A 318 14.40 -15.59 -18.91
C VAL A 318 15.67 -16.38 -18.59
N THR A 319 16.34 -16.90 -19.62
CA THR A 319 17.71 -17.41 -19.52
C THR A 319 18.72 -16.27 -19.34
N LYS A 320 19.91 -16.60 -18.81
CA LYS A 320 20.98 -15.62 -18.49
C LYS A 320 21.41 -14.74 -19.66
N ASP A 321 21.42 -15.27 -20.87
CA ASP A 321 21.82 -14.57 -22.10
C ASP A 321 20.80 -13.49 -22.51
N GLN A 322 19.54 -13.66 -22.13
CA GLN A 322 18.44 -12.74 -22.44
C GLN A 322 18.15 -11.72 -21.33
N ALA A 323 18.76 -11.90 -20.16
CA ALA A 323 18.51 -11.11 -18.97
C ALA A 323 18.87 -9.62 -19.14
N THR A 324 18.15 -8.74 -18.44
CA THR A 324 18.47 -7.32 -18.40
C THR A 324 19.86 -7.12 -17.81
N ARG A 325 20.69 -6.31 -18.50
CA ARG A 325 22.01 -5.91 -18.02
C ARG A 325 21.89 -4.61 -17.23
N PHE A 326 22.34 -4.64 -15.98
CA PHE A 326 22.40 -3.48 -15.11
C PHE A 326 23.82 -2.93 -15.10
N ASP A 327 24.01 -1.76 -15.70
CA ASP A 327 25.32 -1.15 -15.82
C ASP A 327 25.68 -0.35 -14.56
N SER A 328 26.95 -0.43 -14.14
CA SER A 328 27.49 0.53 -13.19
C SER A 328 27.69 1.88 -13.88
N LYS A 329 27.08 2.93 -13.34
CA LYS A 329 27.08 4.26 -13.95
C LYS A 329 27.23 5.37 -12.92
N THR A 330 27.56 6.56 -13.39
CA THR A 330 27.51 7.76 -12.55
C THR A 330 26.05 8.17 -12.35
N LEU A 331 25.62 8.32 -11.10
CA LEU A 331 24.31 8.85 -10.75
C LEU A 331 24.45 10.20 -10.05
N THR A 332 23.46 11.06 -10.25
CA THR A 332 23.28 12.27 -9.45
C THR A 332 22.45 11.92 -8.23
N ASN A 333 23.00 12.16 -7.05
CA ASN A 333 22.31 12.00 -5.78
C ASN A 333 21.27 13.11 -5.59
N ALA A 334 20.38 12.96 -4.60
CA ALA A 334 19.35 13.96 -4.30
C ALA A 334 19.90 15.34 -3.90
N ASP A 335 21.13 15.39 -3.38
CA ASP A 335 21.85 16.63 -3.02
C ASP A 335 22.59 17.28 -4.22
N GLY A 336 22.47 16.70 -5.42
CA GLY A 336 23.15 17.16 -6.64
C GLY A 336 24.58 16.65 -6.81
N ASN A 337 25.13 15.90 -5.83
CA ASN A 337 26.47 15.33 -5.95
C ASN A 337 26.48 14.12 -6.89
N LEU A 338 27.61 13.87 -7.55
CA LEU A 338 27.79 12.73 -8.45
C LEU A 338 28.44 11.56 -7.71
N THR A 339 27.81 10.38 -7.78
CA THR A 339 28.39 9.12 -7.30
C THR A 339 28.69 8.22 -8.49
N LYS A 340 29.97 7.85 -8.67
CA LYS A 340 30.40 6.93 -9.74
C LYS A 340 30.17 5.47 -9.35
N GLY A 341 29.96 4.63 -10.35
CA GLY A 341 29.89 3.18 -10.23
C GLY A 341 28.62 2.66 -9.57
N VAL A 342 27.53 3.43 -9.49
CA VAL A 342 26.31 2.95 -8.86
C VAL A 342 25.59 1.98 -9.79
N VAL A 343 25.18 0.84 -9.23
CA VAL A 343 24.25 -0.11 -9.85
C VAL A 343 22.96 -0.07 -9.02
N SER A 344 21.80 -0.03 -9.68
CA SER A 344 20.49 0.01 -9.03
C SER A 344 19.55 -1.02 -9.63
N PHE A 345 18.83 -1.74 -8.77
CA PHE A 345 17.71 -2.61 -9.13
C PHE A 345 16.45 -2.05 -8.46
N GLN A 346 15.36 -1.90 -9.21
CA GLN A 346 14.16 -1.21 -8.77
C GLN A 346 12.93 -2.11 -8.90
N GLY A 347 11.99 -1.94 -7.96
CA GLY A 347 10.71 -2.63 -8.00
C GLY A 347 10.84 -4.14 -7.84
N LEU A 348 11.65 -4.59 -6.88
CA LEU A 348 11.78 -6.01 -6.55
C LEU A 348 10.98 -6.32 -5.25
N PRO A 349 10.20 -7.41 -5.21
CA PRO A 349 9.56 -7.83 -3.97
C PRO A 349 10.57 -8.45 -2.98
N ALA A 350 10.14 -8.71 -1.75
CA ALA A 350 10.95 -9.46 -0.79
C ALA A 350 11.35 -10.83 -1.35
N GLY A 351 12.58 -11.24 -1.06
CA GLY A 351 13.15 -12.47 -1.60
C GLY A 351 14.67 -12.48 -1.56
N THR A 352 15.26 -13.61 -1.94
CA THR A 352 16.71 -13.75 -2.09
C THR A 352 17.08 -13.85 -3.56
N TYR A 353 17.93 -12.94 -3.99
CA TYR A 353 18.39 -12.80 -5.35
C TYR A 353 19.89 -13.08 -5.46
N THR A 354 20.32 -13.66 -6.56
CA THR A 354 21.73 -13.77 -6.92
C THR A 354 22.10 -12.70 -7.93
N VAL A 355 23.09 -11.89 -7.58
CA VAL A 355 23.67 -10.87 -8.45
C VAL A 355 24.97 -11.43 -9.03
N GLU A 356 25.09 -11.40 -10.35
CA GLU A 356 26.29 -11.85 -11.07
C GLU A 356 26.84 -10.73 -11.94
N GLU A 357 28.11 -10.38 -11.76
CA GLU A 357 28.81 -9.59 -12.77
C GLU A 357 29.09 -10.46 -13.99
N VAL A 358 28.69 -9.99 -15.17
CA VAL A 358 28.81 -10.73 -16.43
C VAL A 358 29.77 -10.07 -17.42
N VAL A 359 30.03 -8.77 -17.24
CA VAL A 359 31.02 -8.03 -18.04
C VAL A 359 31.82 -7.14 -17.10
N ALA A 360 33.13 -7.35 -17.05
CA ALA A 360 34.05 -6.49 -16.34
C ALA A 360 34.23 -5.14 -17.07
N PRO A 361 34.46 -4.04 -16.34
CA PRO A 361 34.89 -2.77 -16.93
C PRO A 361 36.17 -2.91 -17.75
N ASN A 362 36.36 -2.01 -18.72
CA ASN A 362 37.56 -1.99 -19.55
C ASN A 362 38.84 -1.87 -18.69
N GLY A 363 39.86 -2.69 -19.01
CA GLY A 363 41.12 -2.74 -18.27
C GLY A 363 41.08 -3.55 -16.96
N TYR A 364 39.96 -4.18 -16.62
CA TYR A 364 39.82 -5.09 -15.49
C TYR A 364 39.73 -6.56 -15.94
N SER A 365 40.02 -7.48 -15.02
CA SER A 365 40.02 -8.92 -15.33
C SER A 365 38.59 -9.46 -15.49
N SER A 366 38.35 -10.20 -16.57
CA SER A 366 37.12 -10.99 -16.75
C SER A 366 37.14 -12.34 -16.01
N GLN A 367 38.26 -12.71 -15.37
CA GLN A 367 38.39 -13.99 -14.65
C GLN A 367 37.91 -13.90 -13.19
N PHE A 368 37.79 -12.69 -12.64
CA PHE A 368 37.48 -12.44 -11.22
C PHE A 368 36.18 -11.65 -11.08
N LEU A 369 35.10 -12.19 -11.66
CA LEU A 369 33.78 -11.59 -11.62
C LEU A 369 33.07 -11.98 -10.30
N PRO A 370 32.62 -11.03 -9.48
CA PRO A 370 31.91 -11.30 -8.25
C PRO A 370 30.53 -11.91 -8.51
N THR A 371 30.13 -12.80 -7.60
CA THR A 371 28.77 -13.35 -7.51
C THR A 371 28.38 -13.38 -6.04
N PHE A 372 27.23 -12.80 -5.71
CA PHE A 372 26.79 -12.63 -4.32
C PHE A 372 25.28 -12.64 -4.23
N GLU A 373 24.75 -12.91 -3.04
CA GLU A 373 23.33 -12.86 -2.76
C GLU A 373 22.93 -11.50 -2.19
N VAL A 374 21.73 -11.05 -2.56
CA VAL A 374 21.01 -9.95 -1.92
C VAL A 374 19.71 -10.49 -1.38
N THR A 375 19.41 -10.23 -0.10
CA THR A 375 18.11 -10.57 0.49
C THR A 375 17.35 -9.29 0.81
N ILE A 376 16.15 -9.17 0.23
CA ILE A 376 15.19 -8.11 0.48
C ILE A 376 14.17 -8.63 1.49
N ASN A 377 14.04 -7.94 2.62
CA ASN A 377 13.10 -8.27 3.69
C ASN A 377 11.71 -7.65 3.43
N LYS A 378 10.71 -8.09 4.20
CA LYS A 378 9.32 -7.59 4.10
C LYS A 378 9.17 -6.08 4.40
N ASP A 379 10.11 -5.50 5.14
CA ASP A 379 10.15 -4.07 5.41
C ASP A 379 10.84 -3.26 4.29
N GLY A 380 11.28 -3.93 3.22
CA GLY A 380 12.00 -3.35 2.10
C GLY A 380 13.51 -3.20 2.31
N SER A 381 14.04 -3.52 3.50
CA SER A 381 15.49 -3.48 3.74
C SER A 381 16.23 -4.57 2.96
N ALA A 382 17.43 -4.24 2.46
CA ALA A 382 18.27 -5.16 1.69
C ALA A 382 19.58 -5.49 2.42
N THR A 383 19.96 -6.76 2.41
CA THR A 383 21.22 -7.26 2.97
C THR A 383 22.04 -7.98 1.91
N PHE A 384 23.36 -7.84 1.96
CA PHE A 384 24.29 -8.35 0.95
C PHE A 384 25.19 -9.41 1.56
N SER A 385 25.37 -10.54 0.88
CA SER A 385 26.36 -11.54 1.27
C SER A 385 27.76 -11.10 0.82
N LYS A 386 28.78 -11.65 1.48
CA LYS A 386 30.12 -11.67 0.89
C LYS A 386 30.14 -12.65 -0.28
N ASP A 387 30.98 -12.40 -1.26
CA ASP A 387 31.31 -13.34 -2.32
C ASP A 387 32.50 -14.22 -1.93
N LYS A 388 32.79 -15.23 -2.75
CA LYS A 388 33.90 -16.17 -2.50
C LYS A 388 35.28 -15.54 -2.67
N LEU A 389 35.41 -14.47 -3.46
CA LEU A 389 36.68 -13.80 -3.74
C LEU A 389 36.96 -12.64 -2.77
N GLY A 390 36.01 -12.33 -1.87
CA GLY A 390 36.10 -11.21 -0.93
C GLY A 390 36.02 -9.83 -1.58
N LEU A 391 35.50 -9.76 -2.80
CA LEU A 391 35.33 -8.55 -3.59
C LEU A 391 34.08 -7.74 -3.20
N VAL A 392 33.15 -8.34 -2.47
CA VAL A 392 31.95 -7.70 -1.93
C VAL A 392 32.18 -7.35 -0.47
N THR A 393 32.04 -6.06 -0.15
CA THR A 393 32.09 -5.54 1.22
C THR A 393 30.72 -4.96 1.58
N PRO A 394 29.85 -5.75 2.24
CA PRO A 394 28.57 -5.28 2.73
C PRO A 394 28.72 -4.09 3.68
N SER A 395 27.83 -3.11 3.56
CA SER A 395 27.72 -2.00 4.52
C SER A 395 26.67 -2.32 5.58
N THR A 396 26.95 -1.97 6.84
CA THR A 396 25.96 -1.93 7.93
C THR A 396 25.47 -0.51 8.23
N ASP A 397 26.04 0.49 7.55
CA ASP A 397 25.63 1.90 7.65
C ASP A 397 24.57 2.17 6.57
N PRO A 398 23.34 2.55 6.94
CA PRO A 398 22.26 2.80 5.98
C PRO A 398 22.57 3.95 5.00
N ASN A 399 23.54 4.81 5.33
CA ASN A 399 23.95 5.93 4.47
C ASN A 399 25.12 5.58 3.54
N LYS A 400 25.65 4.35 3.61
CA LYS A 400 26.76 3.89 2.76
C LYS A 400 26.33 2.68 1.94
N LEU A 401 26.62 2.75 0.65
CA LEU A 401 26.40 1.63 -0.25
C LEU A 401 27.39 0.50 0.05
N THR A 402 26.91 -0.74 -0.03
CA THR A 402 27.78 -1.92 -0.20
C THR A 402 28.71 -1.70 -1.38
N THR A 403 29.98 -2.11 -1.26
CA THR A 403 30.95 -1.98 -2.35
C THR A 403 31.23 -3.32 -3.02
N VAL A 404 31.36 -3.29 -4.34
CA VAL A 404 31.66 -4.46 -5.18
C VAL A 404 32.89 -4.12 -6.02
N LYS A 405 34.00 -4.80 -5.77
CA LYS A 405 35.33 -4.46 -6.30
C LYS A 405 35.71 -5.31 -7.51
N ASN A 406 36.31 -4.70 -8.53
CA ASN A 406 37.05 -5.43 -9.56
C ASN A 406 38.55 -5.23 -9.38
N VAL A 407 39.28 -6.24 -9.82
CA VAL A 407 40.74 -6.26 -9.81
C VAL A 407 41.27 -6.50 -11.22
N LYS A 408 42.49 -6.04 -11.49
CA LYS A 408 43.16 -6.20 -12.78
C LYS A 408 43.90 -7.53 -12.88
N SER A 409 44.31 -8.10 -11.75
CA SER A 409 45.06 -9.36 -11.70
C SER A 409 44.89 -10.09 -10.37
N ILE A 410 45.33 -11.35 -10.32
CA ILE A 410 45.22 -12.22 -9.14
C ILE A 410 45.94 -11.67 -7.91
N THR A 411 47.01 -10.90 -8.10
CA THR A 411 47.81 -10.32 -7.00
C THR A 411 47.07 -9.20 -6.24
N GLN A 412 45.97 -8.69 -6.80
CA GLN A 412 45.14 -7.65 -6.21
C GLN A 412 43.90 -8.22 -5.51
N LEU A 413 43.67 -9.54 -5.56
CA LEU A 413 42.60 -10.17 -4.80
C LEU A 413 42.86 -9.96 -3.29
N PRO A 414 41.82 -9.72 -2.49
CA PRO A 414 41.93 -9.70 -1.05
C PRO A 414 42.63 -10.96 -0.55
N LEU A 415 43.67 -10.78 0.25
CA LEU A 415 44.35 -11.90 0.92
C LEU A 415 43.41 -12.40 2.02
N THR A 416 42.56 -13.39 1.70
CA THR A 416 41.64 -13.96 2.69
C THR A 416 42.44 -14.63 3.80
N GLY A 417 42.09 -14.34 5.05
CA GLY A 417 42.83 -14.73 6.25
C GLY A 417 43.22 -16.21 6.26
N ALA A 418 44.50 -16.47 6.51
CA ALA A 418 45.29 -17.71 6.37
C ALA A 418 45.97 -17.98 5.01
N ALA A 419 45.50 -17.43 3.89
CA ALA A 419 46.15 -17.62 2.58
C ALA A 419 47.31 -16.64 2.32
N GLY A 420 47.31 -15.48 2.99
CA GLY A 420 48.41 -14.52 2.89
C GLY A 420 49.75 -15.13 3.27
N THR A 421 49.79 -15.96 4.33
CA THR A 421 51.03 -16.64 4.74
C THR A 421 51.41 -17.76 3.78
N ALA A 422 50.47 -18.51 3.19
CA ALA A 422 50.78 -19.60 2.28
C ALA A 422 51.45 -19.13 0.98
N LEU A 423 50.99 -18.02 0.38
CA LEU A 423 51.64 -17.45 -0.82
C LEU A 423 53.06 -16.96 -0.50
N PHE A 424 53.26 -16.31 0.65
CA PHE A 424 54.59 -15.93 1.12
C PHE A 424 55.47 -17.13 1.47
N VAL A 425 54.92 -18.24 1.99
CA VAL A 425 55.66 -19.48 2.30
C VAL A 425 56.09 -20.18 1.00
N VAL A 426 55.24 -20.24 -0.02
CA VAL A 426 55.60 -20.81 -1.33
C VAL A 426 56.66 -19.95 -2.03
N ILE A 427 56.53 -18.62 -1.98
CA ILE A 427 57.53 -17.69 -2.51
C ILE A 427 58.86 -17.81 -1.73
N ALA A 428 58.82 -17.91 -0.40
CA ALA A 428 60.01 -18.09 0.43
C ALA A 428 60.70 -19.44 0.16
N ALA A 429 59.94 -20.52 -0.05
CA ALA A 429 60.47 -21.83 -0.41
C ALA A 429 61.14 -21.81 -1.79
N LEU A 430 60.54 -21.12 -2.77
CA LEU A 430 61.12 -20.94 -4.11
C LEU A 430 62.40 -20.09 -4.06
N LEU A 431 62.42 -19.01 -3.28
CA LEU A 431 63.62 -18.17 -3.07
C LEU A 431 64.72 -18.92 -2.33
N ALA A 432 64.39 -19.74 -1.33
CA ALA A 432 65.34 -20.61 -0.64
C ALA A 432 65.95 -21.66 -1.59
N GLY A 433 65.13 -22.31 -2.42
CA GLY A 433 65.60 -23.26 -3.43
C GLY A 433 66.51 -22.62 -4.48
N ALA A 434 66.16 -21.42 -4.96
CA ALA A 434 67.01 -20.65 -5.87
C ALA A 434 68.34 -20.23 -5.20
N GLY A 435 68.29 -19.79 -3.94
CA GLY A 435 69.47 -19.44 -3.14
C GLY A 435 70.44 -20.61 -2.95
N VAL A 436 69.91 -21.81 -2.62
CA VAL A 436 70.71 -23.05 -2.50
C VAL A 436 71.38 -23.41 -3.83
N THR A 437 70.66 -23.27 -4.94
CA THR A 437 71.19 -23.58 -6.28
C THR A 437 72.32 -22.62 -6.69
N VAL A 438 72.16 -21.32 -6.40
CA VAL A 438 73.19 -20.31 -6.65
C VAL A 438 74.41 -20.50 -5.74
N PHE A 439 74.21 -20.84 -4.47
CA PHE A 439 75.30 -21.13 -3.54
C PHE A 439 76.10 -22.36 -3.96
N ALA A 440 75.44 -23.46 -4.33
CA ALA A 440 76.10 -24.67 -4.81
C ALA A 440 76.92 -24.41 -6.08
N LYS A 441 76.38 -23.65 -7.04
CA LYS A 441 77.11 -23.24 -8.27
C LYS A 441 78.27 -22.29 -7.98
N SER A 442 78.14 -21.40 -6.99
CA SER A 442 79.23 -20.52 -6.56
C SER A 442 80.41 -21.31 -5.98
N HIS A 443 80.15 -22.32 -5.16
CA HIS A 443 81.20 -23.15 -4.56
C HIS A 443 81.93 -24.04 -5.59
N SER A 444 81.20 -24.60 -6.57
CA SER A 444 81.83 -25.38 -7.65
C SER A 444 82.71 -24.50 -8.55
N THR A 445 82.32 -23.24 -8.76
CA THR A 445 83.09 -22.28 -9.55
C THR A 445 84.36 -21.85 -8.80
N LYS A 446 84.31 -21.71 -7.47
CA LYS A 446 85.52 -21.48 -6.65
C LYS A 446 86.50 -22.66 -6.70
N HIS A 447 86.02 -23.89 -6.58
CA HIS A 447 86.87 -25.07 -6.74
C HIS A 447 87.46 -25.20 -8.15
N ALA A 448 86.76 -24.73 -9.18
CA ALA A 448 87.26 -24.70 -10.56
C ALA A 448 88.22 -23.52 -10.85
N LEU A 449 88.33 -22.54 -9.94
CA LEU A 449 89.30 -21.44 -10.02
C LEU A 449 90.54 -21.68 -9.14
N GLU A 450 90.49 -22.63 -8.20
CA GLU A 450 91.61 -23.04 -7.35
C GLU A 450 92.29 -24.36 -7.82
N ALA A 451 91.83 -24.92 -8.96
CA ALA A 451 92.48 -26.01 -9.69
C ALA A 451 93.09 -25.47 -10.99
#